data_AF-A0A9E5X6V1-F1
#
_entry.id   AF-A0A9E5X6V1-F1
#
_cell.length_a   1.000
_cell.length_b   1.000
_cell.length_c   1.000
_cell.angle_alpha   90.00
_cell.angle_beta   90.00
_cell.angle_gamma   90.00
#
_symmetry.space_group_name_H-M   'P 1'
#
loop_
_entity.id
_entity.type
_entity.pdbx_description
1 polymer ?
#
loop_
_entity_poly.entity_id
_entity_poly.type
_entity_poly.pdbx_seq_one_letter_code
_entity_poly.pdbx_strand_id
1 'polypeptide(L)'
;MPTPKDPEYREKLGPYADLLLRGGIVPYGSEEHIGYLASCIESAGFTVTLDPGGQGFAVATGAQMDQYNQVRAACGQAAIDSGLVAALAPATQEFRAAEYQARLVQYQCLIDHGFQPSEPPSEQAFLEQANWDPFSGVANAQFAAAERTCPHSIIPVLEQMVASGQATSP
;
A
#
# COMPACT_ATOMS: atom_id res chain seq x y z
N MET A 1 1.54 22.46 0.47
CA MET A 1 1.21 21.02 0.46
C MET A 1 2.18 20.34 -0.49
N PRO A 2 2.65 19.11 -0.21
CA PRO A 2 3.37 18.36 -1.22
C PRO A 2 2.45 18.18 -2.42
N THR A 3 2.91 18.61 -3.59
CA THR A 3 2.24 18.27 -4.84
C THR A 3 2.48 16.77 -5.08
N PRO A 4 1.45 15.99 -5.40
CA PRO A 4 1.64 14.59 -5.82
C PRO A 4 2.69 14.52 -6.93
N LYS A 5 3.59 13.52 -6.87
CA LYS A 5 4.51 13.31 -7.99
C LYS A 5 3.75 12.79 -9.20
N ASP A 6 2.68 12.04 -8.94
CA ASP A 6 1.75 11.55 -9.94
C ASP A 6 0.37 12.22 -9.81
N PRO A 7 0.09 13.31 -10.54
CA PRO A 7 -1.22 13.97 -10.48
C PRO A 7 -2.34 13.15 -11.15
N GLU A 8 -2.00 12.05 -11.83
CA GLU A 8 -2.91 11.25 -12.65
C GLU A 8 -3.41 9.98 -11.93
N TYR A 9 -3.24 9.87 -10.61
CA TYR A 9 -3.71 8.71 -9.85
C TYR A 9 -5.16 8.33 -10.14
N ARG A 10 -6.05 9.32 -10.26
CA ARG A 10 -7.45 9.06 -10.55
C ARG A 10 -7.66 8.42 -11.93
N GLU A 11 -6.87 8.80 -12.93
CA GLU A 11 -6.94 8.21 -14.27
C GLU A 11 -6.33 6.81 -14.29
N LYS A 12 -5.16 6.63 -13.67
CA LYS A 12 -4.44 5.35 -13.63
C LYS A 12 -5.17 4.27 -12.83
N LEU A 13 -5.83 4.66 -11.74
CA LEU A 13 -6.62 3.75 -10.92
C LEU A 13 -8.02 3.49 -11.49
N GLY A 14 -8.46 4.28 -12.48
CA GLY A 14 -9.74 4.13 -13.15
C GLY A 14 -10.91 3.83 -12.18
N PRO A 15 -11.59 2.68 -12.31
CA PRO A 15 -12.72 2.33 -11.45
C PRO A 15 -12.36 2.15 -9.97
N TYR A 16 -11.09 1.92 -9.63
CA TYR A 16 -10.62 1.77 -8.25
C TYR A 16 -10.27 3.11 -7.59
N ALA A 17 -10.26 4.21 -8.34
CA ALA A 17 -9.82 5.51 -7.84
C ALA A 17 -10.65 5.97 -6.64
N ASP A 18 -11.97 5.85 -6.68
CA ASP A 18 -12.82 6.28 -5.57
C ASP A 18 -12.67 5.38 -4.33
N LEU A 19 -12.39 4.10 -4.54
CA LEU A 19 -12.16 3.12 -3.46
C LEU A 19 -10.83 3.36 -2.73
N LEU A 20 -9.79 3.74 -3.48
CA LEU A 20 -8.42 3.93 -2.97
C LEU A 20 -8.15 5.33 -2.45
N LEU A 21 -8.62 6.35 -3.18
CA LEU A 21 -8.38 7.74 -2.83
C LEU A 21 -9.34 8.19 -1.73
N ARG A 22 -10.62 7.76 -1.78
CA ARG A 22 -11.68 8.12 -0.82
C ARG A 22 -11.75 9.62 -0.51
N GLY A 23 -11.49 10.47 -1.51
CA GLY A 23 -11.46 11.93 -1.39
C GLY A 23 -10.09 12.53 -1.07
N GLY A 24 -9.07 11.72 -0.82
CA GLY A 24 -7.67 12.14 -0.77
C GLY A 24 -7.07 12.37 -2.16
N ILE A 25 -5.91 13.02 -2.21
CA ILE A 25 -5.20 13.32 -3.45
C ILE A 25 -4.32 12.13 -3.89
N VAL A 26 -3.71 11.42 -2.95
CA VAL A 26 -2.90 10.22 -3.21
C VAL A 26 -3.42 9.02 -2.40
N PRO A 27 -3.15 7.77 -2.84
CA PRO A 27 -3.53 6.60 -2.06
C PRO A 27 -2.82 6.58 -0.70
N TYR A 28 -3.50 6.07 0.32
CA TYR A 28 -2.88 5.84 1.62
C TYR A 28 -1.74 4.82 1.48
N GLY A 29 -0.53 5.21 1.88
CA GLY A 29 0.66 4.35 1.81
C GLY A 29 1.42 4.40 0.48
N SER A 30 0.99 5.26 -0.45
CA SER A 30 1.80 5.65 -1.62
C SER A 30 3.15 6.25 -1.23
N GLU A 31 4.09 6.29 -2.18
CA GLU A 31 5.40 6.92 -1.99
C GLU A 31 5.27 8.37 -1.51
N GLU A 32 4.30 9.12 -2.02
CA GLU A 32 4.02 10.49 -1.62
C GLU A 32 3.51 10.59 -0.18
N HIS A 33 2.61 9.69 0.23
CA HIS A 33 2.16 9.64 1.62
C HIS A 33 3.33 9.29 2.55
N ILE A 34 4.13 8.28 2.19
CA ILE A 34 5.30 7.86 2.97
C ILE A 34 6.34 8.97 3.05
N GLY A 35 6.64 9.65 1.94
CA GLY A 35 7.55 10.79 1.90
C GLY A 35 7.05 11.96 2.74
N TYR A 36 5.75 12.24 2.75
CA TYR A 36 5.16 13.24 3.64
C TYR A 36 5.36 12.88 5.12
N LEU A 37 5.06 11.63 5.50
CA LEU A 37 5.25 11.16 6.88
C LEU A 37 6.71 11.26 7.31
N ALA A 38 7.63 10.79 6.46
CA ALA A 38 9.07 10.86 6.73
C ALA A 38 9.51 12.31 6.98
N SER A 39 9.15 13.24 6.09
CA SER A 39 9.51 14.65 6.21
C SER A 39 8.90 15.32 7.46
N CYS A 40 7.66 14.98 7.81
CA CYS A 40 7.01 15.48 9.02
C CYS A 40 7.70 14.97 10.30
N ILE A 41 8.05 13.69 10.33
CA ILE A 41 8.75 13.06 11.47
C ILE A 41 10.19 13.61 11.60
N GLU A 42 10.89 13.82 10.49
CA GLU A 42 12.20 14.49 10.47
C GLU A 42 12.13 15.91 11.01
N SER A 43 11.10 16.67 10.61
CA SER A 43 10.87 18.03 11.09
C SER A 43 10.58 18.08 12.61
N ALA A 44 10.09 16.98 13.18
CA ALA A 44 9.90 16.82 14.61
C ALA A 44 11.16 16.35 15.37
N GLY A 45 12.30 16.19 14.67
CA GLY A 45 13.62 15.93 15.25
C GLY A 45 14.06 14.46 15.26
N PHE A 46 13.34 13.57 14.56
CA PHE A 46 13.74 12.17 14.45
C PHE A 46 14.58 11.92 13.20
N THR A 47 15.57 11.04 13.29
CA THR A 47 16.29 10.57 12.10
C THR A 47 15.47 9.49 11.39
N VAL A 48 15.08 9.76 10.16
CA VAL A 48 14.32 8.83 9.31
C VAL A 48 15.20 8.32 8.18
N THR A 49 15.09 7.03 7.87
CA THR A 49 15.72 6.41 6.70
C THR A 49 14.62 5.83 5.82
N LEU A 50 14.44 6.39 4.62
CA LEU A 50 13.51 5.84 3.63
C LEU A 50 14.07 4.55 3.02
N ASP A 51 13.18 3.58 2.80
CA ASP A 51 13.54 2.35 2.10
C ASP A 51 13.83 2.63 0.62
N PRO A 52 14.71 1.85 -0.03
CA PRO A 52 14.90 1.94 -1.47
C PRO A 52 13.59 1.68 -2.21
N GLY A 53 13.03 2.71 -2.85
CA GLY A 53 11.71 2.67 -3.50
C GLY A 53 10.60 3.41 -2.76
N GLY A 54 10.89 3.99 -1.58
CA GLY A 54 10.01 4.94 -0.89
C GLY A 54 8.67 4.35 -0.41
N GLN A 55 8.57 3.03 -0.31
CA GLN A 55 7.37 2.32 0.15
C GLN A 55 7.31 2.18 1.68
N GLY A 56 8.37 2.56 2.37
CA GLY A 56 8.51 2.46 3.81
C GLY A 56 9.62 3.36 4.34
N PHE A 57 9.70 3.45 5.67
CA PHE A 57 10.77 4.15 6.36
C PHE A 57 11.05 3.50 7.72
N ALA A 58 12.31 3.57 8.13
CA ALA A 58 12.77 3.22 9.46
C ALA A 58 13.06 4.48 10.28
N VAL A 59 12.82 4.42 11.58
CA VAL A 59 13.12 5.52 12.52
C VAL A 59 13.94 4.99 13.69
N ALA A 60 15.04 5.66 14.00
CA ALA A 60 15.85 5.36 15.18
C ALA A 60 15.20 6.00 16.42
N THR A 61 14.30 5.27 17.09
CA THR A 61 13.51 5.83 18.20
C THR A 61 14.21 5.80 19.55
N GLY A 62 15.15 4.86 19.77
CA GLY A 62 15.81 4.67 21.08
C GLY A 62 14.80 4.61 22.24
N ALA A 63 15.06 5.40 23.29
CA ALA A 63 14.18 5.52 24.46
C ALA A 63 12.93 6.40 24.23
N GLN A 64 12.78 7.02 23.06
CA GLN A 64 11.72 8.00 22.75
C GLN A 64 10.52 7.37 22.01
N MET A 65 10.26 6.07 22.19
CA MET A 65 9.22 5.35 21.44
C MET A 65 7.83 6.00 21.58
N ASP A 66 7.44 6.42 22.79
CA ASP A 66 6.14 7.04 23.01
C ASP A 66 6.02 8.41 22.32
N GLN A 67 7.08 9.21 22.37
CA GLN A 67 7.13 10.50 21.68
C GLN A 67 7.06 10.30 20.16
N TYR A 68 7.78 9.30 19.63
CA TYR A 68 7.71 8.93 18.22
C TYR A 68 6.29 8.55 17.80
N ASN A 69 5.61 7.71 18.58
CA ASN A 69 4.24 7.29 18.28
C ASN A 69 3.26 8.49 18.24
N GLN A 70 3.40 9.44 19.18
CA GLN A 70 2.59 10.66 19.19
C GLN A 70 2.86 11.54 17.95
N VAL A 71 4.13 11.73 17.59
CA VAL A 71 4.53 12.50 16.40
C VAL A 71 4.03 11.83 15.13
N ARG A 72 4.21 10.51 14.99
CA ARG A 72 3.71 9.74 13.86
C ARG A 72 2.19 9.84 13.72
N ALA A 73 1.46 9.74 14.83
CA ALA A 73 0.01 9.91 14.83
C ALA A 73 -0.40 11.33 14.41
N ALA A 74 0.26 12.36 14.93
CA ALA A 74 0.00 13.74 14.57
C ALA A 74 0.31 14.04 13.09
N CYS A 75 1.41 13.51 12.56
CA CYS A 75 1.76 13.59 11.14
C CYS A 75 0.71 12.89 10.26
N GLY A 76 0.25 11.70 10.67
CA GLY A 76 -0.84 11.01 9.97
C GLY A 76 -2.13 11.82 9.94
N GLN A 77 -2.52 12.43 11.08
CA GLN A 77 -3.68 13.29 11.14
C GLN A 77 -3.52 14.55 10.28
N ALA A 78 -2.35 15.18 10.28
CA ALA A 78 -2.08 16.34 9.43
C ALA A 78 -2.14 16.01 7.93
N ALA A 79 -1.74 14.79 7.52
CA ALA A 79 -1.91 14.31 6.15
C ALA A 79 -3.40 14.25 5.77
N ILE A 80 -4.25 13.75 6.68
CA ILE A 80 -5.70 13.67 6.50
C ILE A 80 -6.33 15.06 6.45
N ASP A 81 -6.01 15.93 7.41
CA ASP A 81 -6.59 17.28 7.53
C ASP A 81 -6.22 18.17 6.34
N SER A 82 -5.05 17.93 5.73
CA SER A 82 -4.62 18.61 4.51
C SER A 82 -5.29 18.08 3.23
N GLY A 83 -6.01 16.97 3.31
CA GLY A 83 -6.60 16.27 2.16
C GLY A 83 -5.61 15.46 1.34
N LEU A 84 -4.35 15.33 1.77
CA LEU A 84 -3.34 14.54 1.05
C LEU A 84 -3.79 13.09 0.89
N VAL A 85 -4.24 12.48 1.99
CA VAL A 85 -4.84 11.14 2.02
C VAL A 85 -6.20 11.23 2.70
N ALA A 86 -7.09 10.28 2.40
CA ALA A 86 -8.32 10.15 3.16
C ALA A 86 -8.06 9.47 4.52
N ALA A 87 -8.98 9.70 5.46
CA ALA A 87 -8.98 8.99 6.73
C ALA A 87 -9.12 7.47 6.50
N LEU A 88 -8.39 6.68 7.29
CA LEU A 88 -8.57 5.23 7.31
C LEU A 88 -9.97 4.91 7.84
N ALA A 89 -10.80 4.38 6.96
CA ALA A 89 -12.06 3.73 7.32
C ALA A 89 -11.93 2.22 7.07
N PRO A 90 -12.70 1.36 7.78
CA PRO A 90 -12.75 -0.05 7.49
C PRO A 90 -12.88 -0.29 5.98
N ALA A 91 -12.16 -1.28 5.47
CA ALA A 91 -12.29 -1.67 4.08
C ALA A 91 -13.75 -2.02 3.78
N THR A 92 -14.32 -1.41 2.74
CA THR A 92 -15.63 -1.80 2.25
C THR A 92 -15.52 -3.19 1.61
N GLN A 93 -16.64 -3.90 1.49
CA GLN A 93 -16.64 -5.23 0.88
C GLN A 93 -16.12 -5.18 -0.56
N GLU A 94 -16.43 -4.11 -1.30
CA GLU A 94 -15.97 -3.86 -2.66
C GLU A 94 -14.45 -3.68 -2.70
N PHE A 95 -13.88 -2.92 -1.75
CA PHE A 95 -12.42 -2.80 -1.65
C PHE A 95 -11.77 -4.15 -1.35
N ARG A 96 -12.36 -4.95 -0.45
CA ARG A 96 -11.84 -6.28 -0.13
C ARG A 96 -11.91 -7.25 -1.31
N ALA A 97 -12.95 -7.16 -2.14
CA ALA A 97 -13.05 -7.94 -3.37
C ALA A 97 -11.97 -7.52 -4.38
N ALA A 98 -11.78 -6.21 -4.60
CA ALA A 98 -10.71 -5.70 -5.46
C ALA A 98 -9.31 -6.09 -4.96
N GLU A 99 -9.09 -6.03 -3.64
CA GLU A 99 -7.86 -6.50 -3.01
C GLU A 99 -7.63 -8.00 -3.26
N TYR A 100 -8.66 -8.83 -3.14
CA TYR A 100 -8.54 -10.27 -3.41
C TYR A 100 -8.13 -10.54 -4.87
N GLN A 101 -8.75 -9.85 -5.83
CA GLN A 101 -8.39 -9.98 -7.25
C GLN A 101 -6.94 -9.53 -7.52
N ALA A 102 -6.51 -8.41 -6.93
CA ALA A 102 -5.12 -7.95 -7.03
C ALA A 102 -4.15 -9.00 -6.46
N ARG A 103 -4.48 -9.60 -5.32
CA ARG A 103 -3.65 -10.65 -4.70
C ARG A 103 -3.60 -11.93 -5.54
N LEU A 104 -4.65 -12.25 -6.30
CA LEU A 104 -4.60 -13.35 -7.28
C LEU A 104 -3.63 -13.04 -8.43
N VAL A 105 -3.57 -11.79 -8.90
CA VAL A 105 -2.57 -11.37 -9.91
C VAL A 105 -1.14 -11.51 -9.34
N GLN A 106 -0.92 -11.09 -8.10
CA GLN A 106 0.36 -11.28 -7.42
C GLN A 106 0.72 -12.75 -7.25
N TYR A 107 -0.23 -13.58 -6.81
CA TYR A 107 -0.07 -15.02 -6.70
C TYR A 107 0.37 -15.64 -8.03
N GLN A 108 -0.29 -15.29 -9.14
CA GLN A 108 0.05 -15.80 -10.47
C GLN A 108 1.46 -15.35 -10.90
N CYS A 109 1.82 -14.08 -10.70
CA CYS A 109 3.17 -13.59 -10.97
C CYS A 109 4.23 -14.42 -10.23
N LEU A 110 4.01 -14.70 -8.95
CA LEU A 110 4.93 -15.48 -8.14
C LEU A 110 5.11 -16.91 -8.70
N ILE A 111 4.01 -17.57 -9.09
CA ILE A 111 4.05 -18.89 -9.74
C ILE A 111 4.81 -18.85 -11.07
N ASP A 112 4.52 -17.88 -11.93
CA ASP A 112 5.14 -17.75 -13.25
C ASP A 112 6.67 -17.56 -13.18
N HIS A 113 7.15 -16.97 -12.08
CA HIS A 113 8.57 -16.77 -11.81
C HIS A 113 9.21 -17.84 -10.91
N GLY A 114 8.49 -18.94 -10.64
CA GLY A 114 9.03 -20.11 -9.94
C GLY A 114 9.17 -19.95 -8.43
N PHE A 115 8.48 -18.98 -7.84
CA PHE A 115 8.34 -18.87 -6.40
C PHE A 115 7.23 -19.80 -5.88
N GLN A 116 7.19 -20.02 -4.57
CA GLN A 116 6.16 -20.84 -3.90
C GLN A 116 5.28 -19.95 -3.02
N PRO A 117 4.28 -19.25 -3.58
CA PRO A 117 3.35 -18.45 -2.79
C PRO A 117 2.41 -19.33 -1.97
N SER A 118 1.77 -18.73 -0.96
CA SER A 118 0.70 -19.42 -0.22
C SER A 118 -0.56 -19.54 -1.08
N GLU A 119 -1.24 -20.68 -1.02
CA GLU A 119 -2.46 -20.91 -1.79
C GLU A 119 -3.57 -19.93 -1.40
N PRO A 120 -4.32 -19.38 -2.37
CA PRO A 120 -5.42 -18.49 -2.08
C PRO A 120 -6.55 -19.22 -1.33
N PRO A 121 -7.13 -18.62 -0.28
CA PRO A 121 -8.42 -19.07 0.22
C PRO A 121 -9.51 -18.78 -0.83
N SER A 122 -10.73 -19.27 -0.63
CA SER A 122 -11.87 -18.82 -1.43
C SER A 122 -12.12 -17.32 -1.21
N GLU A 123 -12.71 -16.66 -2.21
CA GLU A 123 -13.08 -15.23 -2.10
C GLU A 123 -13.97 -14.99 -0.88
N GLN A 124 -14.97 -15.82 -0.65
CA GLN A 124 -15.85 -15.71 0.52
C GLN A 124 -15.05 -15.79 1.83
N ALA A 125 -14.14 -16.75 1.97
CA ALA A 125 -13.31 -16.89 3.16
C ALA A 125 -12.37 -15.67 3.34
N PHE A 126 -11.88 -15.11 2.23
CA PHE A 126 -11.14 -13.85 2.25
C PHE A 126 -12.01 -12.72 2.81
N LEU A 127 -13.15 -12.44 2.19
CA LEU A 127 -14.06 -11.36 2.55
C LEU A 127 -14.56 -11.43 3.98
N GLU A 128 -14.75 -12.65 4.53
CA GLU A 128 -15.21 -12.83 5.90
C GLU A 128 -14.14 -12.45 6.93
N GLN A 129 -12.95 -13.07 6.90
CA GLN A 129 -11.95 -12.88 7.97
C GLN A 129 -10.48 -13.09 7.57
N ALA A 130 -10.17 -13.48 6.33
CA ALA A 130 -8.78 -13.80 5.99
C ALA A 130 -7.99 -12.55 5.54
N ASN A 131 -6.84 -12.33 6.16
CA ASN A 131 -5.79 -11.44 5.64
C ASN A 131 -4.76 -12.29 4.89
N TRP A 132 -5.19 -12.91 3.80
CA TRP A 132 -4.30 -13.70 2.96
C TRP A 132 -3.32 -12.79 2.21
N ASP A 133 -2.06 -13.20 2.20
CA ASP A 133 -0.99 -12.56 1.46
C ASP A 133 -0.20 -13.64 0.70
N PRO A 134 -0.14 -13.61 -0.64
CA PRO A 134 0.57 -14.63 -1.41
C PRO A 134 2.07 -14.67 -1.09
N PHE A 135 2.68 -13.56 -0.65
CA PHE A 135 4.09 -13.50 -0.28
C PHE A 135 4.40 -14.25 1.02
N SER A 136 3.41 -14.55 1.86
CA SER A 136 3.59 -15.28 3.12
C SER A 136 4.11 -16.71 2.95
N GLY A 137 3.94 -17.31 1.77
CA GLY A 137 4.51 -18.63 1.43
C GLY A 137 5.95 -18.57 0.91
N VAL A 138 6.41 -17.39 0.47
CA VAL A 138 7.72 -17.23 -0.15
C VAL A 138 8.82 -17.37 0.91
N ALA A 139 9.78 -18.25 0.65
CA ALA A 139 10.91 -18.45 1.55
C ALA A 139 11.69 -17.14 1.77
N ASN A 140 12.09 -16.87 3.02
CA ASN A 140 12.81 -15.64 3.39
C ASN A 140 14.04 -15.37 2.50
N ALA A 141 14.77 -16.42 2.10
CA ALA A 141 15.95 -16.28 1.24
C ALA A 141 15.62 -15.81 -0.20
N GLN A 142 14.37 -15.97 -0.63
CA GLN A 142 13.88 -15.59 -1.95
C GLN A 142 13.03 -14.31 -1.94
N PHE A 143 12.61 -13.84 -0.76
CA PHE A 143 11.67 -12.73 -0.61
C PHE A 143 12.11 -11.47 -1.36
N ALA A 144 13.36 -11.03 -1.17
CA ALA A 144 13.88 -9.84 -1.87
C ALA A 144 13.98 -10.02 -3.41
N ALA A 145 14.13 -11.26 -3.90
CA ALA A 145 14.08 -11.53 -5.33
C ALA A 145 12.63 -11.51 -5.84
N ALA A 146 11.70 -12.04 -5.06
CA ALA A 146 10.27 -12.02 -5.35
C ALA A 146 9.74 -10.58 -5.43
N GLU A 147 10.05 -9.72 -4.45
CA GLU A 147 9.59 -8.31 -4.46
C GLU A 147 10.15 -7.48 -5.61
N ARG A 148 11.37 -7.79 -6.08
CA ARG A 148 11.94 -7.14 -7.28
C ARG A 148 11.29 -7.58 -8.58
N THR A 149 10.65 -8.75 -8.58
CA THR A 149 10.09 -9.38 -9.78
C THR A 149 8.58 -9.15 -9.86
N CYS A 150 7.89 -9.33 -8.74
CA CYS A 150 6.46 -9.20 -8.59
C CYS A 150 6.12 -8.06 -7.62
N PRO A 151 5.22 -7.13 -7.99
CA PRO A 151 4.85 -6.01 -7.12
C PRO A 151 4.14 -6.52 -5.86
N HIS A 152 4.71 -6.23 -4.69
CA HIS A 152 4.11 -6.60 -3.40
C HIS A 152 3.03 -5.59 -2.97
N SER A 153 3.17 -4.31 -3.32
CA SER A 153 2.12 -3.31 -3.11
C SER A 153 0.94 -3.57 -4.05
N ILE A 154 -0.29 -3.45 -3.51
CA ILE A 154 -1.54 -3.62 -4.26
C ILE A 154 -1.77 -2.47 -5.26
N ILE A 155 -1.29 -1.25 -4.97
CA ILE A 155 -1.55 -0.08 -5.83
C ILE A 155 -1.00 -0.29 -7.26
N PRO A 156 0.29 -0.63 -7.46
CA PRO A 156 0.81 -0.92 -8.80
C PRO A 156 0.08 -2.06 -9.51
N VAL A 157 -0.43 -3.05 -8.77
CA VAL A 157 -1.18 -4.17 -9.34
C VAL A 157 -2.54 -3.70 -9.86
N LEU A 158 -3.25 -2.88 -9.10
CA LEU A 158 -4.53 -2.31 -9.52
C LEU A 158 -4.36 -1.41 -10.74
N GLU A 159 -3.31 -0.60 -10.80
CA GLU A 159 -2.96 0.19 -11.99
C GLU A 159 -2.71 -0.70 -13.22
N GLN A 160 -1.97 -1.81 -13.05
CA GLN A 160 -1.75 -2.78 -14.12
C GLN A 160 -3.04 -3.44 -14.59
N MET A 161 -3.93 -3.81 -13.67
CA MET A 161 -5.24 -4.39 -14.01
C MET A 161 -6.12 -3.43 -14.80
N VAL A 162 -6.08 -2.13 -14.48
CA VAL A 162 -6.78 -1.09 -15.25
C VAL A 162 -6.16 -0.97 -16.64
N ALA A 163 -4.83 -0.88 -16.73
CA ALA A 163 -4.12 -0.75 -18.00
C ALA A 163 -4.32 -1.97 -18.92
N SER A 164 -4.49 -3.17 -18.36
CA SER A 164 -4.71 -4.42 -19.11
C SER A 164 -6.18 -4.69 -19.44
N GLY A 165 -7.12 -3.85 -18.97
CA GLY A 165 -8.56 -4.07 -19.11
C GLY A 165 -9.10 -5.23 -18.26
N GLN A 166 -8.32 -5.70 -17.27
CA GLN A 166 -8.72 -6.70 -16.28
C GLN A 166 -9.47 -6.08 -15.09
N ALA A 167 -9.59 -4.76 -15.04
CA ALA A 167 -10.36 -4.08 -14.01
C ALA A 167 -11.83 -4.49 -14.10
N THR A 168 -12.31 -5.15 -13.05
CA THR A 168 -13.73 -5.41 -12.86
C THR A 168 -14.42 -4.11 -12.44
N SER A 169 -15.63 -3.86 -12.95
CA SER A 169 -16.46 -2.79 -12.37
C SER A 169 -16.71 -3.15 -10.90
N PRO A 170 -16.43 -2.24 -9.96
CA PRO A 170 -16.71 -2.48 -8.54
C PRO A 170 -18.21 -2.64 -8.27
#